data_AF-A0A956HB61-F1
#
_entry.id   AF-A0A956HB61-F1
#
_cell.length_a   1.000
_cell.length_b   1.000
_cell.length_c   1.000
_cell.angle_alpha   90.00
_cell.angle_beta   90.00
_cell.angle_gamma   90.00
#
_symmetry.space_group_name_H-M   'P 1'
#
loop_
_entity.id
_entity.type
_entity.pdbx_description
1 polymer ?
#
loop_
_entity_poly.entity_id
_entity_poly.type
_entity_poly.pdbx_seq_one_letter_code
_entity_poly.pdbx_strand_id
1 'polypeptide(L)'
;RLAIMGVHEDPVAVARERLAEVHERLCAHLEVATFAEARPKLHAIAAARPEPGQVVPGYREANRRCVDFVRDRGLFDLPADFEVPLSPLVPGGEVMTDAGNLPAPLFGEGGGSFVVLDDAARHPLHWMVPLSVHEGVPGHYLQSWLWQQRFRGRAARAPPASVSVPDPPAAARTAWGGMVRSEGWAGCAAA
;
A
#
# COMPACT_ATOMS: atom_id res chain seq x y z
N ARG A 1 -8.68 -24.44 18.61
CA ARG A 1 -7.87 -25.31 17.72
C ARG A 1 -7.86 -24.67 16.32
N LEU A 2 -6.74 -24.04 15.94
CA LEU A 2 -6.45 -23.42 14.65
C LEU A 2 -6.23 -24.49 13.55
N ALA A 3 -7.22 -25.35 13.32
CA ALA A 3 -7.08 -26.51 12.43
C ALA A 3 -7.39 -26.21 10.94
N ILE A 4 -7.68 -24.96 10.58
CA ILE A 4 -8.23 -24.63 9.25
C ILE A 4 -7.14 -24.29 8.20
N MET A 5 -5.88 -24.07 8.58
CA MET A 5 -4.86 -23.57 7.62
C MET A 5 -3.76 -24.56 7.24
N GLY A 6 -3.81 -25.84 7.62
CA GLY A 6 -2.76 -26.80 7.23
C GLY A 6 -1.34 -26.37 7.64
N VAL A 7 -1.22 -25.54 8.67
CA VAL A 7 0.08 -25.09 9.18
C VAL A 7 0.68 -26.26 9.96
N HIS A 8 1.59 -26.98 9.31
CA HIS A 8 2.30 -28.12 9.88
C HIS A 8 3.46 -27.70 10.80
N GLU A 9 3.77 -26.41 10.86
CA GLU A 9 4.90 -25.84 11.59
C GLU A 9 4.42 -25.08 12.84
N ASP A 10 5.23 -25.08 13.90
CA ASP A 10 4.96 -24.25 15.08
C ASP A 10 5.12 -22.75 14.68
N PRO A 11 4.05 -21.95 14.70
CA PRO A 11 4.11 -20.54 14.30
C PRO A 11 5.10 -19.72 15.13
N VAL A 12 5.37 -20.14 16.38
CA VAL A 12 6.36 -19.48 17.24
C VAL A 12 7.78 -19.78 16.77
N ALA A 13 8.04 -21.01 16.35
CA ALA A 13 9.34 -21.41 15.81
C ALA A 13 9.64 -20.67 14.50
N VAL A 14 8.68 -20.64 13.58
CA VAL A 14 8.78 -19.88 12.31
C VAL A 14 9.01 -18.39 12.59
N ALA A 15 8.27 -17.80 13.53
CA ALA A 15 8.44 -16.39 13.86
C ALA A 15 9.84 -16.08 14.43
N ARG A 16 10.41 -16.97 15.26
CA ARG A 16 11.76 -16.78 15.82
C ARG A 16 12.85 -16.88 14.74
N GLU A 17 12.74 -17.84 13.84
CA GLU A 17 13.69 -18.00 12.74
C GLU A 17 13.67 -16.77 11.83
N ARG A 18 12.47 -16.32 11.45
CA ARG A 18 12.30 -15.09 10.65
C ARG A 18 12.82 -13.85 11.37
N LEU A 19 12.62 -13.75 12.68
CA LEU A 19 13.17 -12.63 13.45
C LEU A 19 14.70 -12.62 13.43
N ALA A 20 15.34 -13.80 13.55
CA ALA A 20 16.80 -13.92 13.47
C ALA A 20 17.33 -13.52 12.08
N GLU A 21 16.69 -13.99 11.01
CA GLU A 21 17.02 -13.62 9.63
C GLU A 21 16.91 -12.10 9.41
N VAL A 22 15.81 -11.49 9.89
CA VAL A 22 15.59 -10.05 9.80
C VAL A 22 16.66 -9.28 10.59
N HIS A 23 17.01 -9.73 11.80
CA HIS A 23 18.07 -9.10 12.58
C HIS A 23 19.42 -9.13 11.85
N GLU A 24 19.80 -10.28 11.29
CA GLU A 24 21.06 -10.42 10.55
C GLU A 24 21.10 -9.49 9.33
N ARG A 25 20.02 -9.49 8.54
CA ARG A 25 19.90 -8.61 7.36
C ARG A 25 19.96 -7.14 7.75
N LEU A 26 19.29 -6.73 8.83
CA LEU A 26 19.33 -5.36 9.33
C LEU A 26 20.73 -4.97 9.80
N CYS A 27 21.41 -5.86 10.53
CA CYS A 27 22.78 -5.61 11.00
C CYS A 27 23.75 -5.43 9.82
N ALA A 28 23.62 -6.28 8.78
CA ALA A 28 24.40 -6.15 7.56
C ALA A 28 24.11 -4.84 6.82
N HIS A 29 22.83 -4.45 6.67
CA HIS A 29 22.44 -3.21 5.97
C HIS A 29 22.87 -1.94 6.69
N LEU A 30 22.91 -1.99 8.03
CA LEU A 30 23.29 -0.86 8.88
C LEU A 30 24.78 -0.87 9.24
N GLU A 31 25.53 -1.86 8.75
CA GLU A 31 26.95 -2.07 9.03
C GLU A 31 27.25 -2.07 10.54
N VAL A 32 26.52 -2.89 11.29
CA VAL A 32 26.68 -3.08 12.75
C VAL A 32 26.79 -4.56 13.11
N ALA A 33 27.40 -4.87 14.24
CA ALA A 33 27.65 -6.25 14.65
C ALA A 33 26.44 -6.88 15.35
N THR A 34 25.59 -6.07 15.99
CA THR A 34 24.46 -6.58 16.78
C THR A 34 23.18 -5.75 16.59
N PHE A 35 22.03 -6.38 16.84
CA PHE A 35 20.75 -5.67 16.84
C PHE A 35 20.66 -4.56 17.90
N ALA A 36 21.40 -4.71 19.02
CA ALA A 36 21.48 -3.67 20.05
C ALA A 36 22.12 -2.38 19.51
N GLU A 37 23.12 -2.50 18.63
CA GLU A 37 23.75 -1.38 17.91
C GLU A 37 22.86 -0.84 16.78
N ALA A 38 22.09 -1.72 16.12
CA ALA A 38 21.14 -1.33 15.08
C ALA A 38 19.98 -0.48 15.63
N ARG A 39 19.49 -0.81 16.84
CA ARG A 39 18.30 -0.20 17.45
C ARG A 39 18.31 1.34 17.47
N PRO A 40 19.35 2.04 17.97
CA PRO A 40 19.37 3.52 17.93
C PRO A 40 19.35 4.08 16.50
N LYS A 41 20.02 3.43 15.53
CA LYS A 41 19.98 3.85 14.12
C LYS A 41 18.56 3.70 13.55
N LEU A 42 17.89 2.58 13.83
CA LEU A 42 16.50 2.35 13.45
C LEU A 42 15.55 3.37 14.08
N HIS A 43 15.75 3.74 15.35
CA HIS A 43 14.98 4.81 15.98
C HIS A 43 15.18 6.16 15.30
N ALA A 44 16.41 6.50 14.90
CA ALA A 44 16.69 7.74 14.19
C ALA A 44 15.99 7.76 12.81
N ILE A 45 16.04 6.66 12.06
CA ILE A 45 15.32 6.50 10.79
C ILE A 45 13.80 6.61 11.02
N ALA A 46 13.29 5.99 12.08
CA ALA A 46 11.88 6.01 12.43
C ALA A 46 11.37 7.40 12.86
N ALA A 47 12.24 8.19 13.49
CA ALA A 47 11.95 9.54 13.96
C ALA A 47 12.08 10.60 12.87
N ALA A 48 12.76 10.31 11.76
CA ALA A 48 12.94 11.27 10.68
C ALA A 48 11.59 11.69 10.05
N ARG A 49 11.41 13.01 9.86
CA ARG A 49 10.22 13.64 9.28
C ARG A 49 10.63 14.52 8.10
N PRO A 50 9.77 14.68 7.08
CA PRO A 50 9.99 15.67 6.04
C PRO A 50 9.98 17.08 6.65
N GLU A 51 10.58 18.02 5.94
CA GLU A 51 10.40 19.43 6.27
C GLU A 51 8.96 19.88 5.93
N PRO A 52 8.42 20.92 6.58
CA PRO A 52 7.14 21.50 6.22
C PRO A 52 7.06 21.82 4.72
N GLY A 53 5.95 21.43 4.07
CA GLY A 53 5.75 21.57 2.63
C GLY A 53 6.49 20.55 1.75
N GLN A 54 7.22 19.59 2.33
CA GLN A 54 7.88 18.51 1.58
C GLN A 54 7.06 17.22 1.50
N VAL A 55 5.92 17.13 2.20
CA VAL A 55 5.09 15.92 2.21
C VAL A 55 4.54 15.63 0.81
N VAL A 56 3.78 16.58 0.24
CA VAL A 56 3.17 16.43 -1.09
C VAL A 56 4.23 16.23 -2.20
N PRO A 57 5.30 17.04 -2.30
CA PRO A 57 6.38 16.78 -3.25
C PRO A 57 7.04 15.41 -3.09
N GLY A 58 7.28 14.98 -1.86
CA GLY A 58 7.92 13.69 -1.59
C GLY A 58 7.04 12.51 -2.03
N TYR A 59 5.73 12.53 -1.77
CA TYR A 59 4.82 11.50 -2.26
C TYR A 59 4.67 11.53 -3.78
N ARG A 60 4.67 12.71 -4.41
CA ARG A 60 4.63 12.84 -5.87
C ARG A 60 5.87 12.19 -6.50
N GLU A 61 7.05 12.48 -5.98
CA GLU A 61 8.30 11.88 -6.44
C GLU A 61 8.35 10.38 -6.19
N ALA A 62 7.92 9.92 -5.02
CA ALA A 62 7.86 8.50 -4.70
C ALA A 62 6.92 7.74 -5.65
N ASN A 63 5.71 8.26 -5.92
CA ASN A 63 4.78 7.67 -6.88
C ASN A 63 5.37 7.64 -8.30
N ARG A 64 6.00 8.73 -8.75
CA ARG A 64 6.68 8.78 -10.05
C ARG A 64 7.71 7.66 -10.18
N ARG A 65 8.58 7.51 -9.19
CA ARG A 65 9.59 6.43 -9.15
C ARG A 65 8.98 5.03 -9.18
N CYS A 66 7.83 4.84 -8.52
CA CYS A 66 7.13 3.56 -8.54
C CYS A 66 6.54 3.24 -9.91
N VAL A 67 5.96 4.23 -10.59
CA VAL A 67 5.47 4.07 -11.97
C VAL A 67 6.62 3.77 -12.92
N ASP A 68 7.72 4.52 -12.82
CA ASP A 68 8.92 4.30 -13.65
C ASP A 68 9.47 2.88 -13.43
N PHE A 69 9.57 2.43 -12.18
CA PHE A 69 10.00 1.07 -11.87
C PHE A 69 9.10 0.02 -12.53
N VAL A 70 7.77 0.17 -12.45
CA VAL A 70 6.82 -0.76 -13.08
C VAL A 70 6.99 -0.80 -14.61
N ARG A 71 7.17 0.36 -15.25
CA ARG A 71 7.40 0.48 -16.69
C ARG A 71 8.73 -0.13 -17.12
N ASP A 72 9.81 0.27 -16.48
CA ASP A 72 11.18 -0.17 -16.81
C ASP A 72 11.34 -1.68 -16.68
N ARG A 73 10.58 -2.30 -15.76
CA ARG A 73 10.57 -3.75 -15.54
C ARG A 73 9.53 -4.49 -16.38
N GLY A 74 8.72 -3.78 -17.17
CA GLY A 74 7.67 -4.38 -18.00
C GLY A 74 6.63 -5.17 -17.20
N LEU A 75 6.34 -4.75 -15.96
CA LEU A 75 5.43 -5.49 -15.08
C LEU A 75 3.96 -5.31 -15.49
N PHE A 76 3.63 -4.13 -16.02
CA PHE A 76 2.29 -3.77 -16.49
C PHE A 76 2.37 -2.89 -17.74
N ASP A 77 1.40 -3.06 -18.64
CA ASP A 77 1.24 -2.20 -19.82
C ASP A 77 0.49 -0.91 -19.41
N LEU A 78 1.25 0.14 -19.14
CA LEU A 78 0.74 1.43 -18.68
C LEU A 78 0.78 2.46 -19.83
N PRO A 79 -0.25 3.30 -19.99
CA PRO A 79 -0.19 4.44 -20.91
C PRO A 79 1.04 5.32 -20.69
N ALA A 80 1.55 5.95 -21.74
CA ALA A 80 2.73 6.80 -21.69
C ALA A 80 2.56 7.99 -20.72
N ASP A 81 1.34 8.51 -20.62
CA ASP A 81 0.93 9.61 -19.74
C ASP A 81 0.37 9.13 -18.40
N PHE A 82 0.43 7.83 -18.09
CA PHE A 82 -0.07 7.31 -16.82
C PHE A 82 0.70 7.92 -15.64
N GLU A 83 -0.06 8.51 -14.72
CA GLU A 83 0.41 9.07 -13.46
C GLU A 83 -0.56 8.69 -12.33
N VAL A 84 -0.08 8.76 -11.09
CA VAL A 84 -0.94 8.65 -9.91
C VAL A 84 -1.37 10.06 -9.50
N PRO A 85 -2.65 10.44 -9.66
CA PRO A 85 -3.12 11.75 -9.25
C PRO A 85 -2.96 11.91 -7.74
N LEU A 86 -2.40 13.03 -7.31
CA LEU A 86 -2.26 13.35 -5.89
C LEU A 86 -3.24 14.46 -5.51
N SER A 87 -4.08 14.20 -4.51
CA SER A 87 -5.08 15.15 -4.01
C SER A 87 -4.78 15.51 -2.54
N PRO A 88 -5.05 16.74 -2.10
CA PRO A 88 -5.04 17.04 -0.67
C PRO A 88 -6.14 16.25 0.02
N LEU A 89 -5.88 15.79 1.24
CA LEU A 89 -6.90 15.21 2.09
C LEU A 89 -7.96 16.26 2.44
N VAL A 90 -9.24 15.90 2.32
CA VAL A 90 -10.35 16.81 2.66
C VAL A 90 -10.40 17.06 4.18
N PRO A 91 -10.80 18.27 4.64
CA PRO A 91 -10.92 18.56 6.07
C PRO A 91 -11.83 17.54 6.79
N GLY A 92 -11.38 17.04 7.93
CA GLY A 92 -12.04 15.97 8.71
C GLY A 92 -11.64 14.56 8.27
N GLY A 93 -10.98 14.40 7.13
CA GLY A 93 -10.46 13.11 6.66
C GLY A 93 -9.27 12.60 7.47
N GLU A 94 -8.57 13.48 8.17
CA GLU A 94 -7.38 13.18 8.99
C GLU A 94 -7.67 12.30 10.21
N VAL A 95 -8.95 12.08 10.51
CA VAL A 95 -9.42 11.11 11.51
C VAL A 95 -9.26 9.67 10.99
N MET A 96 -9.28 9.48 9.67
CA MET A 96 -9.28 8.18 9.02
C MET A 96 -7.90 7.78 8.49
N THR A 97 -7.16 8.71 7.89
CA THR A 97 -5.83 8.44 7.34
C THR A 97 -4.99 9.71 7.19
N ASP A 98 -3.66 9.54 7.19
CA ASP A 98 -2.70 10.59 6.82
C ASP A 98 -2.36 10.55 5.33
N ALA A 99 -2.45 9.36 4.73
CA ALA A 99 -2.13 9.09 3.33
C ALA A 99 -2.89 7.84 2.89
N GLY A 100 -3.63 7.90 1.79
CA GLY A 100 -4.45 6.77 1.38
C GLY A 100 -4.94 6.82 -0.05
N ASN A 101 -5.48 5.71 -0.51
CA ASN A 101 -6.11 5.59 -1.81
C ASN A 101 -7.59 6.04 -1.77
N LEU A 102 -7.94 6.97 -2.66
CA LEU A 102 -9.31 7.13 -3.14
C LEU A 102 -9.46 6.31 -4.43
N PRO A 103 -10.21 5.20 -4.42
CA PRO A 103 -10.23 4.28 -5.54
C PRO A 103 -10.91 4.87 -6.76
N ALA A 104 -10.44 4.48 -7.95
CA ALA A 104 -11.12 4.82 -9.19
C ALA A 104 -12.55 4.26 -9.17
N PRO A 105 -13.57 5.05 -9.56
CA PRO A 105 -14.95 4.57 -9.54
C PRO A 105 -15.10 3.40 -10.50
N LEU A 106 -15.58 2.26 -9.98
CA LEU A 106 -15.71 1.03 -10.76
C LEU A 106 -16.61 1.19 -11.98
N PHE A 107 -17.73 1.88 -11.78
CA PHE A 107 -18.69 2.25 -12.82
C PHE A 107 -18.71 3.77 -12.91
N GLY A 108 -18.10 4.34 -13.94
CA GLY A 108 -18.11 5.78 -14.15
C GLY A 108 -16.89 6.31 -14.88
N GLU A 109 -16.92 7.62 -15.07
CA GLU A 109 -15.84 8.44 -15.60
C GLU A 109 -14.95 8.97 -14.47
N GLY A 110 -13.79 9.53 -14.82
CA GLY A 110 -12.80 10.00 -13.84
C GLY A 110 -11.84 8.92 -13.32
N GLY A 111 -10.87 9.31 -12.51
CA GLY A 111 -9.87 8.41 -11.94
C GLY A 111 -9.98 8.30 -10.42
N GLY A 112 -9.18 7.43 -9.83
CA GLY A 112 -8.88 7.51 -8.40
C GLY A 112 -7.85 8.59 -8.10
N SER A 113 -7.46 8.72 -6.85
CA SER A 113 -6.32 9.53 -6.45
C SER A 113 -5.63 8.98 -5.20
N PHE A 114 -4.38 9.36 -5.02
CA PHE A 114 -3.69 9.26 -3.75
C PHE A 114 -3.99 10.53 -2.96
N VAL A 115 -4.68 10.42 -1.83
CA VAL A 115 -4.90 11.54 -0.90
C VAL A 115 -3.81 11.62 0.15
N VAL A 116 -3.36 12.83 0.45
CA VAL A 116 -2.30 13.09 1.44
C VAL A 116 -2.65 14.28 2.32
N LEU A 117 -2.46 14.12 3.62
CA LEU A 117 -2.48 15.21 4.59
C LEU A 117 -1.14 15.96 4.55
N ASP A 118 -1.16 17.27 4.31
CA ASP A 118 0.08 18.06 4.25
C ASP A 118 0.55 18.48 5.66
N ASP A 119 0.85 17.49 6.51
CA ASP A 119 1.37 17.67 7.87
C ASP A 119 2.66 16.85 8.07
N ALA A 120 3.80 17.52 7.98
CA ALA A 120 5.12 16.90 8.08
C ALA A 120 5.33 16.05 9.35
N ALA A 121 4.72 16.42 10.48
CA ALA A 121 4.91 15.69 11.74
C ALA A 121 4.28 14.28 11.72
N ARG A 122 3.25 14.10 10.88
CA ARG A 122 2.47 12.85 10.77
C ARG A 122 3.06 11.85 9.77
N HIS A 123 4.05 12.26 8.97
CA HIS A 123 4.66 11.39 7.95
C HIS A 123 6.10 11.01 8.30
N PRO A 124 6.38 9.76 8.71
CA PRO A 124 7.74 9.28 8.79
C PRO A 124 8.37 9.18 7.40
N LEU A 125 9.56 9.74 7.19
CA LEU A 125 10.23 9.76 5.88
C LEU A 125 10.40 8.36 5.29
N HIS A 126 10.79 7.39 6.12
CA HIS A 126 11.03 6.01 5.69
C HIS A 126 9.77 5.30 5.18
N TRP A 127 8.57 5.77 5.56
CA TRP A 127 7.31 5.19 5.12
C TRP A 127 6.78 5.76 3.80
N MET A 128 7.31 6.89 3.32
CA MET A 128 6.76 7.55 2.12
C MET A 128 6.82 6.65 0.87
N VAL A 129 7.94 5.94 0.66
CA VAL A 129 8.08 5.03 -0.49
C VAL A 129 7.21 3.77 -0.32
N PRO A 130 7.29 3.01 0.78
CA PRO A 130 6.40 1.85 0.98
C PRO A 130 4.91 2.20 0.90
N LEU A 131 4.48 3.35 1.45
CA LEU A 131 3.10 3.84 1.29
C LEU A 131 2.77 4.19 -0.15
N SER A 132 3.72 4.78 -0.91
CA SER A 132 3.54 5.04 -2.35
C SER A 132 3.34 3.76 -3.15
N VAL A 133 4.01 2.69 -2.74
CA VAL A 133 3.81 1.36 -3.32
C VAL A 133 2.44 0.79 -2.94
N HIS A 134 2.09 0.82 -1.65
CA HIS A 134 0.87 0.25 -1.11
C HIS A 134 -0.40 0.95 -1.62
N GLU A 135 -0.49 2.26 -1.47
CA GLU A 135 -1.67 3.05 -1.82
C GLU A 135 -1.68 3.45 -3.31
N GLY A 136 -0.49 3.57 -3.91
CA GLY A 136 -0.29 3.97 -5.28
C GLY A 136 -0.05 2.78 -6.21
N VAL A 137 1.17 2.71 -6.74
CA VAL A 137 1.56 1.77 -7.80
C VAL A 137 2.73 0.91 -7.31
N PRO A 138 2.70 -0.42 -7.49
CA PRO A 138 1.64 -1.22 -8.12
C PRO A 138 0.45 -1.58 -7.20
N GLY A 139 0.28 -0.95 -6.03
CA GLY A 139 -0.77 -1.26 -5.06
C GLY A 139 -2.19 -0.82 -5.44
N HIS A 140 -2.90 -0.19 -4.49
CA HIS A 140 -4.35 0.07 -4.57
C HIS A 140 -4.75 0.91 -5.78
N TYR A 141 -3.98 1.95 -6.14
CA TYR A 141 -4.32 2.80 -7.28
C TYR A 141 -4.31 2.00 -8.58
N LEU A 142 -3.23 1.26 -8.83
CA LEU A 142 -3.12 0.43 -10.03
C LEU A 142 -4.23 -0.63 -10.07
N GLN A 143 -4.50 -1.29 -8.95
CA GLN A 143 -5.58 -2.28 -8.85
C GLN A 143 -6.94 -1.68 -9.23
N SER A 144 -7.30 -0.55 -8.63
CA SER A 144 -8.60 0.10 -8.89
C SER A 144 -8.70 0.62 -10.32
N TRP A 145 -7.62 1.17 -10.87
CA TRP A 145 -7.55 1.61 -12.27
C TRP A 145 -7.74 0.44 -13.23
N LEU A 146 -7.04 -0.69 -13.04
CA LEU A 146 -7.18 -1.89 -13.88
C LEU A 146 -8.60 -2.45 -13.86
N TRP A 147 -9.24 -2.47 -12.69
CA TRP A 147 -10.64 -2.88 -12.58
C TRP A 147 -11.55 -1.92 -13.34
N GLN A 148 -11.39 -0.62 -13.13
CA GLN A 148 -12.15 0.37 -13.85
C GLN A 148 -11.98 0.18 -15.37
N GLN A 149 -10.77 0.03 -15.91
CA GLN A 149 -10.57 -0.24 -17.35
C GLN A 149 -11.25 -1.53 -17.81
N ARG A 150 -11.20 -2.59 -17.00
CA ARG A 150 -11.77 -3.89 -17.34
C ARG A 150 -13.30 -3.90 -17.38
N PHE A 151 -13.94 -3.07 -16.55
CA PHE A 151 -15.39 -3.00 -16.38
C PHE A 151 -16.04 -1.78 -17.04
N ARG A 152 -15.26 -0.76 -17.42
CA ARG A 152 -15.72 0.34 -18.28
C ARG A 152 -16.26 -0.19 -19.60
N GLY A 153 -17.43 0.29 -20.01
CA GLY A 153 -18.03 0.03 -21.32
C GLY A 153 -18.56 -1.39 -21.56
N ARG A 154 -18.33 -2.35 -20.65
CA ARG A 154 -19.00 -3.65 -20.72
C ARG A 154 -20.36 -3.54 -20.05
N ALA A 155 -21.37 -4.14 -20.67
CA ALA A 155 -22.58 -4.62 -20.01
C ALA A 155 -22.21 -5.66 -18.93
N ALA A 156 -21.52 -5.22 -17.87
CA ALA A 156 -21.18 -6.03 -16.72
C ALA A 156 -22.49 -6.33 -15.99
N ARG A 157 -23.13 -7.43 -16.40
CA ARG A 157 -24.39 -7.92 -15.80
C ARG A 157 -24.24 -8.30 -14.32
N ALA A 158 -23.02 -8.25 -13.77
CA ALA A 158 -22.75 -8.36 -12.35
C ALA A 158 -21.43 -7.64 -11.99
N PRO A 159 -21.34 -6.97 -10.83
CA PRO A 159 -20.07 -6.52 -10.27
C PRO A 159 -19.15 -7.73 -10.02
N PRO A 160 -17.82 -7.58 -10.08
CA PRO A 160 -16.92 -8.65 -9.67
C PRO A 160 -17.22 -9.03 -8.21
N ALA A 161 -17.19 -10.33 -7.91
CA ALA A 161 -17.47 -10.86 -6.56
C ALA A 161 -16.53 -10.31 -5.45
N SER A 162 -15.48 -9.55 -5.83
CA SER A 162 -14.54 -8.86 -4.96
C SER A 162 -14.97 -7.44 -4.55
N VAL A 163 -15.97 -6.86 -5.21
CA VAL A 163 -16.52 -5.55 -4.84
C VAL A 163 -17.68 -5.83 -3.91
N SER A 164 -17.50 -5.48 -2.64
CA SER A 164 -18.50 -5.66 -1.59
C SER A 164 -19.87 -5.20 -2.09
N VAL A 165 -20.77 -6.15 -2.32
CA VAL A 165 -22.19 -5.88 -2.51
C VAL A 165 -22.67 -5.24 -1.21
N PRO A 166 -23.37 -4.08 -1.25
CA PRO A 166 -23.89 -3.43 -0.05
C PRO A 166 -25.12 -4.20 0.44
N ASP A 167 -24.90 -5.43 0.90
CA ASP A 167 -25.86 -6.24 1.63
C ASP A 167 -25.24 -6.53 2.99
N PRO A 168 -25.76 -5.97 4.11
CA PRO A 168 -25.10 -6.04 5.42
C PRO A 168 -24.73 -7.47 5.91
N PRO A 169 -25.54 -8.51 5.70
CA PRO A 169 -25.18 -9.89 6.01
C PRO A 169 -24.11 -10.47 5.06
N ALA A 170 -24.14 -10.12 3.78
CA ALA A 170 -23.08 -10.49 2.83
C ALA A 170 -21.78 -9.76 3.19
N ALA A 171 -21.81 -8.46 3.46
CA ALA A 171 -20.67 -7.67 3.90
C ALA A 171 -19.98 -8.28 5.14
N ALA A 172 -20.73 -8.75 6.14
CA ALA A 172 -20.14 -9.44 7.29
C ALA A 172 -19.41 -10.76 6.94
N ARG A 173 -19.77 -11.41 5.82
CA ARG A 173 -19.22 -12.69 5.36
C ARG A 173 -18.23 -12.56 4.19
N THR A 174 -18.31 -11.50 3.39
CA THR A 174 -17.55 -11.27 2.14
C THR A 174 -16.63 -10.06 2.22
N ALA A 175 -16.82 -9.12 3.17
CA ALA A 175 -15.90 -7.99 3.35
C ALA A 175 -14.48 -8.48 3.66
N TRP A 176 -14.33 -9.59 4.39
CA TRP A 176 -13.03 -10.21 4.62
C TRP A 176 -12.39 -10.73 3.32
N GLY A 177 -13.18 -11.29 2.39
CA GLY A 177 -12.65 -11.81 1.12
C GLY A 177 -12.23 -10.73 0.14
N GLY A 178 -12.98 -9.62 0.07
CA GLY A 178 -12.60 -8.42 -0.69
C GLY A 178 -11.39 -7.71 -0.07
N MET A 179 -11.42 -7.49 1.25
CA MET A 179 -10.35 -6.83 2.00
C MET A 179 -9.04 -7.63 1.97
N VAL A 180 -9.06 -8.94 2.22
CA VAL A 180 -7.83 -9.77 2.13
C VAL A 180 -7.26 -9.78 0.72
N ARG A 181 -8.09 -9.64 -0.32
CA ARG A 181 -7.62 -9.55 -1.70
C ARG A 181 -7.03 -8.17 -2.03
N SER A 182 -7.68 -7.08 -1.62
CA SER A 182 -7.21 -5.72 -1.85
C SER A 182 -5.97 -5.41 -1.01
N GLU A 183 -6.03 -5.64 0.30
CA GLU A 183 -4.90 -5.44 1.20
C GLU A 183 -3.78 -6.46 0.98
N GLY A 184 -4.11 -7.71 0.63
CA GLY A 184 -3.12 -8.71 0.29
C GLY A 184 -2.36 -8.36 -1.00
N TRP A 185 -3.03 -7.76 -1.98
CA TRP A 185 -2.38 -7.24 -3.19
C TRP A 185 -1.42 -6.08 -2.85
N ALA A 186 -1.93 -5.05 -2.18
CA ALA A 186 -1.14 -3.87 -1.83
C ALA A 186 0.01 -4.22 -0.87
N GLY A 187 -0.21 -5.14 0.07
CA GLY A 187 0.80 -5.68 0.96
C GLY A 187 1.87 -6.50 0.22
N CYS A 188 1.48 -7.36 -0.72
CA CYS A 188 2.44 -8.12 -1.55
C CYS A 188 3.26 -7.20 -2.45
N ALA A 189 2.67 -6.13 -2.98
CA ALA A 189 3.38 -5.13 -3.76
C ALA A 189 4.44 -4.39 -2.93
N ALA A 190 4.17 -4.12 -1.65
CA ALA A 190 5.03 -3.34 -0.76
C ALA A 190 6.08 -4.16 0.02
N ALA A 191 6.01 -5.50 -0.04
CA ALA A 191 6.89 -6.43 0.67
C ALA A 191 8.19 -6.70 -0.10
#